data_AF-A0A368SXI2-F1
#
_entry.id   AF-A0A368SXI2-F1
#
_cell.length_a   1.000
_cell.length_b   1.000
_cell.length_c   1.000
_cell.angle_alpha   90.00
_cell.angle_beta   90.00
_cell.angle_gamma   90.00
#
_symmetry.space_group_name_H-M   'P 1'
#
loop_
_entity.id
_entity.type
_entity.pdbx_description
1 polymer ?
#
loop_
_entity_poly.entity_id
_entity_poly.type
_entity_poly.pdbx_seq_one_letter_code
_entity_poly.pdbx_strand_id
1 'polypeptide(L)'
;MSFLFRSGQTLVSQQSDIVKEVVPTSCTTEGGFSGGPVICSGGVFGVIACGLEQISLAISTETIKLILKEWLIIEDDENITIEDMLDRFRI
;
A
#
# COMPACT_ATOMS: atom_id res chain seq x y z
N MET A 1 5.46 -23.99 20.37
CA MET A 1 4.06 -24.01 20.85
C MET A 1 3.19 -23.44 19.75
N SER A 2 2.27 -24.23 19.23
CA SER A 2 1.30 -23.84 18.22
C SER A 2 0.08 -23.23 18.90
N PHE A 3 -0.30 -22.01 18.51
CA PHE A 3 -1.60 -21.42 18.84
C PHE A 3 -2.42 -21.34 17.55
N LEU A 4 -3.46 -22.18 17.49
CA LEU A 4 -4.60 -21.99 16.59
C LEU A 4 -5.37 -20.77 17.07
N PHE A 5 -5.62 -19.79 16.19
CA PHE A 5 -6.70 -18.83 16.39
C PHE A 5 -7.58 -18.73 15.14
N ARG A 6 -8.84 -19.11 15.39
CA ARG A 6 -10.04 -18.91 14.59
C ARG A 6 -10.19 -17.44 14.19
N SER A 7 -10.64 -17.23 12.95
CA SER A 7 -11.47 -16.12 12.48
C SER A 7 -11.41 -14.82 13.30
N GLY A 8 -10.69 -13.82 12.76
CA GLY A 8 -11.02 -12.42 13.02
C GLY A 8 -10.20 -11.66 14.05
N GLN A 9 -8.89 -11.88 14.17
CA GLN A 9 -8.02 -10.96 14.92
C GLN A 9 -6.76 -10.57 14.17
N THR A 10 -6.68 -9.25 13.97
CA THR A 10 -5.56 -8.44 13.48
C THR A 10 -4.24 -8.86 14.12
N LEU A 11 -3.28 -9.24 13.27
CA LEU A 11 -1.89 -9.45 13.66
C LEU A 11 -1.26 -8.10 14.00
N VAL A 12 -1.33 -7.71 15.28
CA VAL A 12 -0.54 -6.61 15.83
C VAL A 12 0.65 -7.23 16.55
N SER A 13 1.79 -7.29 15.86
CA SER A 13 3.08 -7.49 16.49
C SER A 13 4.08 -6.52 15.87
N GLN A 14 4.43 -5.48 16.63
CA GLN A 14 5.48 -4.48 16.35
C GLN A 14 5.36 -3.84 14.96
N GLN A 15 4.37 -2.95 14.82
CA GLN A 15 4.21 -2.13 13.62
C GLN A 15 4.46 -0.69 14.05
N SER A 16 5.46 -0.04 13.45
CA SER A 16 5.57 1.42 13.47
C SER A 16 4.19 2.03 13.21
N ASP A 17 3.82 3.07 13.95
CA ASP A 17 2.52 3.77 13.90
C ASP A 17 2.26 4.50 12.56
N ILE A 18 2.69 3.93 11.44
CA ILE A 18 2.19 4.29 10.13
C ILE A 18 0.82 3.64 10.03
N VAL A 19 -0.22 4.43 10.25
CA VAL A 19 -1.58 4.08 9.81
C VAL A 19 -1.49 3.90 8.30
N LYS A 20 -1.35 2.65 7.86
CA LYS A 20 -1.30 2.28 6.44
C LYS A 20 -2.70 2.44 5.90
N GLU A 21 -2.95 3.56 5.22
CA GLU A 21 -4.27 3.88 4.70
C GLU A 21 -4.58 2.94 3.53
N VAL A 22 -5.41 1.94 3.82
CA VAL A 22 -6.00 1.07 2.80
C VAL A 22 -7.31 1.69 2.37
N VAL A 23 -7.39 2.05 1.10
CA VAL A 23 -8.52 2.78 0.53
C VAL A 23 -9.46 1.78 -0.15
N PRO A 24 -10.75 1.72 0.24
CA PRO A 24 -11.73 0.95 -0.49
C PRO A 24 -12.05 1.63 -1.82
N THR A 25 -12.04 0.84 -2.89
CA THR A 25 -12.36 1.27 -4.25
C THR A 25 -13.55 0.47 -4.75
N SER A 26 -14.48 1.13 -5.43
CA SER A 26 -15.70 0.49 -5.96
C SER A 26 -15.45 -0.29 -7.25
N CYS A 27 -14.20 -0.45 -7.68
CA CYS A 27 -13.88 -1.28 -8.83
C CYS A 27 -13.93 -2.75 -8.42
N THR A 28 -14.64 -3.54 -9.21
CA THR A 28 -14.63 -5.00 -9.09
C THR A 28 -13.38 -5.51 -9.77
N THR A 29 -12.50 -6.15 -9.01
CA THR A 29 -11.34 -6.86 -9.58
C THR A 29 -11.39 -8.32 -9.17
N GLU A 30 -11.10 -9.20 -10.12
CA GLU A 30 -11.00 -10.64 -9.86
C GLU A 30 -9.61 -10.99 -9.30
N GLY A 31 -9.35 -12.28 -9.07
CA GLY A 31 -8.00 -12.73 -8.72
C GLY A 31 -7.00 -12.40 -9.82
N GLY A 32 -5.84 -11.83 -9.46
CA GLY A 32 -4.74 -11.54 -10.39
C GLY A 32 -4.47 -10.06 -10.66
N PHE A 33 -5.27 -9.15 -10.10
CA PHE A 33 -5.09 -7.69 -10.29
C PHE A 33 -4.20 -7.01 -9.24
N SER A 34 -3.64 -7.77 -8.28
CA SER A 34 -2.73 -7.22 -7.26
C SER A 34 -1.49 -6.58 -7.91
N GLY A 35 -1.12 -5.40 -7.43
CA GLY A 35 -0.06 -4.58 -8.03
C GLY A 35 -0.50 -3.74 -9.23
N GLY A 36 -1.73 -3.93 -9.74
CA GLY A 36 -2.28 -3.09 -10.80
C GLY A 36 -2.54 -1.66 -10.33
N PRO A 37 -2.44 -0.65 -11.21
CA PRO A 37 -2.64 0.74 -10.85
C PRO A 37 -4.12 1.07 -10.63
N VAL A 38 -4.40 1.89 -9.63
CA VAL A 38 -5.69 2.57 -9.45
C VAL A 38 -5.54 3.99 -10.00
N ILE A 39 -6.31 4.31 -11.03
CA ILE A 39 -6.20 5.58 -11.77
C ILE A 39 -7.46 6.42 -11.54
N CYS A 40 -7.27 7.68 -11.16
CA CYS A 40 -8.29 8.71 -11.02
C CYS A 40 -8.11 9.78 -12.11
N SER A 41 -9.02 10.76 -12.18
CA SER A 41 -8.95 11.85 -13.18
C SER A 41 -7.64 12.68 -13.11
N GLY A 42 -6.96 12.67 -11.97
CA GLY A 42 -5.68 13.36 -11.76
C GLY A 42 -4.43 12.50 -11.93
N GLY A 43 -4.56 11.21 -12.27
CA GLY A 43 -3.43 10.30 -12.41
C GLY A 43 -3.52 9.06 -11.52
N VAL A 44 -2.38 8.41 -11.28
CA VAL A 44 -2.31 7.21 -10.42
C VAL A 44 -2.52 7.62 -8.97
N PHE A 45 -3.54 7.03 -8.36
CA PHE A 45 -3.88 7.21 -6.95
C PHE A 45 -3.21 6.16 -6.05
N GLY A 46 -2.95 4.96 -6.58
CA GLY A 46 -2.43 3.87 -5.77
C GLY A 46 -2.30 2.56 -6.53
N VAL A 47 -2.11 1.47 -5.79
CA VAL A 47 -2.02 0.11 -6.33
C VAL A 47 -3.02 -0.81 -5.65
N ILE A 48 -3.59 -1.74 -6.41
CA ILE A 48 -4.51 -2.74 -5.88
C ILE A 48 -3.73 -3.69 -4.96
N ALA A 49 -4.16 -3.80 -3.71
CA ALA A 49 -3.64 -4.77 -2.77
C ALA A 49 -4.42 -6.09 -2.84
N CYS A 50 -5.75 -6.00 -2.84
CA CYS A 50 -6.64 -7.16 -2.79
C CYS A 50 -7.97 -6.87 -3.51
N GLY A 51 -8.41 -7.77 -4.39
CA GLY A 51 -9.75 -7.72 -4.98
C GLY A 51 -10.74 -8.54 -4.16
N LEU A 52 -11.90 -7.96 -3.84
CA LEU A 52 -13.08 -8.68 -3.35
C LEU A 52 -14.21 -8.53 -4.36
N GLU A 53 -15.20 -9.41 -4.32
CA GLU A 53 -16.28 -9.51 -5.34
C GLU A 53 -17.00 -8.17 -5.64
N GLN A 54 -17.01 -7.22 -4.70
CA GLN A 54 -17.70 -5.94 -4.84
C GLN A 54 -16.85 -4.70 -4.48
N ILE A 55 -15.72 -4.89 -3.80
CA ILE A 55 -14.86 -3.80 -3.31
C ILE A 55 -13.42 -4.25 -3.48
N SER A 56 -12.60 -3.45 -4.15
CA SER A 56 -11.16 -3.69 -4.17
C SER A 56 -10.49 -2.81 -3.12
N LEU A 57 -9.47 -3.33 -2.46
CA LEU A 57 -8.64 -2.61 -1.52
C LEU A 57 -7.39 -2.12 -2.26
N ALA A 58 -7.10 -0.83 -2.14
CA ALA A 58 -5.94 -0.20 -2.72
C ALA A 58 -5.05 0.41 -1.64
N ILE A 59 -3.74 0.51 -1.92
CA ILE A 59 -2.78 1.26 -1.12
C ILE A 59 -2.51 2.56 -1.88
N SER A 60 -2.72 3.70 -1.23
CA SER A 60 -2.50 5.01 -1.84
C SER A 60 -1.03 5.29 -2.12
N THR A 61 -0.74 6.12 -3.12
CA THR A 61 0.61 6.58 -3.44
C THR A 61 1.29 7.27 -2.26
N GLU A 62 0.54 7.98 -1.43
CA GLU A 62 1.02 8.63 -0.21
C GLU A 62 1.51 7.60 0.81
N THR A 63 0.74 6.53 1.01
CA THR A 63 1.13 5.43 1.90
C THR A 63 2.37 4.70 1.35
N ILE A 64 2.45 4.49 0.03
CA ILE A 64 3.63 3.90 -0.62
C ILE A 64 4.86 4.77 -0.39
N LYS A 65 4.76 6.10 -0.56
CA LYS A 65 5.85 7.04 -0.32
C LYS A 65 6.35 6.97 1.13
N LEU A 66 5.46 6.90 2.11
CA LEU A 66 5.83 6.75 3.53
C LEU A 66 6.59 5.44 3.79
N ILE A 67 6.09 4.33 3.25
CA ILE A 67 6.74 3.01 3.40
C ILE A 67 8.13 3.01 2.75
N LEU A 68 8.25 3.58 1.54
CA LEU A 68 9.54 3.67 0.86
C LEU A 68 10.53 4.54 1.64
N LYS A 69 10.10 5.65 2.24
CA LYS A 69 10.96 6.50 3.09
C LYS A 69 11.52 5.70 4.26
N GLU A 70 10.66 4.94 4.94
CA GLU A 70 11.04 4.09 6.07
C GLU A 70 12.02 2.99 5.64
N TRP A 71 11.71 2.26 4.55
CA TRP A 71 12.49 1.12 4.10
C TRP A 71 13.85 1.51 3.53
N LEU A 72 13.93 2.66 2.86
CA LEU A 72 15.15 3.15 2.22
C LEU A 72 15.95 4.10 3.11
N ILE A 73 15.49 4.35 4.34
CA ILE A 73 16.12 5.25 5.32
C ILE A 73 16.38 6.63 4.68
N ILE A 74 15.35 7.17 4.01
CA ILE A 74 15.41 8.48 3.39
C ILE A 74 14.99 9.52 4.43
N GLU A 75 15.77 10.58 4.55
CA GLU A 75 15.45 11.74 5.41
C GLU A 75 14.09 12.33 5.04
N ASP A 76 13.42 12.96 6.00
CA ASP A 76 12.08 13.47 5.81
C ASP A 76 12.06 14.71 4.91
N ASP A 77 12.04 14.46 3.59
CA ASP A 77 11.87 15.46 2.55
C ASP A 77 10.43 15.38 2.04
N GLU A 78 9.64 16.43 2.22
CA GLU A 78 8.25 16.47 1.76
C GLU A 78 8.16 16.49 0.22
N ASN A 79 9.18 17.00 -0.47
CA ASN A 79 9.17 17.22 -1.91
C ASN A 79 9.66 16.01 -2.72
N ILE A 80 10.28 15.01 -2.08
CA ILE A 80 10.79 13.83 -2.78
C ILE A 80 9.65 13.05 -3.46
N THR A 81 9.78 12.73 -4.73
CA THR A 81 8.79 11.92 -5.47
C THR A 81 9.12 10.43 -5.38
N ILE A 82 8.16 9.55 -5.71
CA ILE A 82 8.43 8.10 -5.73
C ILE A 82 9.47 7.78 -6.82
N GLU A 83 9.40 8.47 -7.95
CA GLU A 83 10.35 8.35 -9.06
C GLU A 83 11.77 8.69 -8.62
N ASP A 84 11.96 9.81 -7.90
CA ASP A 84 13.27 10.20 -7.36
C ASP A 84 13.83 9.14 -6.41
N MET A 85 12.94 8.50 -5.62
CA MET A 85 13.32 7.43 -4.69
C MET A 85 13.77 6.19 -5.45
N LEU A 86 13.06 5.78 -6.50
CA LEU A 86 13.44 4.61 -7.30
C LEU A 86 14.75 4.83 -8.07
N ASP A 87 14.92 6.02 -8.67
CA ASP A 87 16.13 6.39 -9.42
C ASP A 87 17.39 6.39 -8.53
N ARG A 88 17.27 6.89 -7.29
CA ARG A 88 18.38 6.91 -6.32
C ARG A 88 18.90 5.51 -6.00
N PHE A 89 18.04 4.51 -5.99
CA PHE A 89 18.38 3.13 -5.65
C PHE A 89 18.52 2.21 -6.88
N ARG A 90 18.28 2.71 -8.10
CA ARG A 90 18.32 1.96 -9.36
C ARG A 90 17.47 0.68 -9.35
N ILE A 91 16.25 0.80 -8.82
CA ILE A 91 15.26 -0.30 -8.75
C ILE A 91 14.24 -0.14 -9.87
#